data_AF-A0AAJ4XXB0-F1
#
_entry.id   AF-A0AAJ4XXB0-F1
#
_cell.length_a   1.000
_cell.length_b   1.000
_cell.length_c   1.000
_cell.angle_alpha   90.00
_cell.angle_beta   90.00
_cell.angle_gamma   90.00
#
_symmetry.space_group_name_H-M   'P 1'
#
loop_
_entity.id
_entity.type
_entity.pdbx_description
1 polymer ?
#
loop_
_entity_poly.entity_id
_entity_poly.type
_entity_poly.pdbx_seq_one_letter_code
_entity_poly.pdbx_strand_id
1 'polypeptide(L)'
;MSGDQPLPGGEPVPEEADEAVFWETPDIYGAYPRLTEDQIARLAEHGQRRSMAPNDVLIQEGERCETFFVVLSGTVAVVEGYGTPEEHVLRVHGPGRFIGELGLLHGQVAFYTAFAREPGEVLVVSLAQLRHLVSQDSTIGDLVLRACLGRRALLVGQGAGFRIIGSRYSPDTRRLREFAIRNRLPHRWIDLETDEEAEDLLRRFGVGPEETPLVIWRDTTLLRNPSNAELARLIGLPSLPAGNRHGDVLIVGSGPAGLAAAVYAASEGLSTTVVEAMAAGGQAATSSRIENLLGFPAGISGAELTERAVLQADKFGARISIPLEATGLHPKDEDHYVVAFADGSEIAARAVVLATGARYRRLQVPGIERLEGTSVHYSATVYEAQQCRTDPVAVVGGGNSAGQAVLFLAGYAPKVHLLVRGPSLEANMSRYLVDQVERHPRVEVMLHTEVTEVIGQEVLEELDVVDNRTGGHHRLAVRGLFVFTGADPHTEWLAGIIALDSRGFVLTGPEAQEACAYPEVWHGRGRSCMTLETSLPGVFAVGDVRSGSVKRVASAVGEGAMSIHFVHRYLGRTAAHGGTDSSPHTRPKESAWLA
;
A
#
# COMPACT_ATOMS: atom_id res chain seq x y z
N MET A 1 -37.40 21.03 -42.58
CA MET A 1 -37.80 21.67 -41.31
C MET A 1 -37.00 20.99 -40.22
N SER A 2 -35.75 21.41 -40.01
CA SER A 2 -35.34 22.45 -39.05
C SER A 2 -35.69 22.07 -37.61
N GLY A 3 -34.67 21.65 -36.86
CA GLY A 3 -34.76 21.31 -35.45
C GLY A 3 -33.40 20.90 -34.90
N ASP A 4 -32.39 21.75 -35.09
CA ASP A 4 -31.16 21.76 -34.30
C ASP A 4 -31.54 21.92 -32.82
N GLN A 5 -31.17 20.95 -31.98
CA GLN A 5 -30.96 21.17 -30.56
C GLN A 5 -29.60 20.61 -30.18
N PRO A 6 -28.64 21.45 -29.74
CA PRO A 6 -27.38 20.97 -29.22
C PRO A 6 -27.61 20.31 -27.85
N LEU A 7 -26.97 19.15 -27.67
CA LEU A 7 -26.82 18.50 -26.36
C LEU A 7 -26.18 19.49 -25.38
N PRO A 8 -26.59 19.52 -24.10
CA PRO A 8 -25.98 20.40 -23.11
C PRO A 8 -24.51 20.03 -22.98
N GLY A 9 -23.64 20.96 -23.36
CA GLY A 9 -22.20 20.82 -23.25
C GLY A 9 -21.83 20.49 -21.81
N GLY A 10 -21.11 19.38 -21.63
CA GLY A 10 -20.39 19.16 -20.38
C GLY A 10 -19.45 20.33 -20.19
N GLU A 11 -19.50 20.95 -19.02
CA GLU A 11 -18.55 22.00 -18.67
C GLU A 11 -17.13 21.49 -18.92
N PRO A 12 -16.31 22.24 -19.68
CA PRO A 12 -14.91 21.90 -19.78
C PRO A 12 -14.31 21.93 -18.38
N VAL A 13 -13.63 20.84 -18.01
CA VAL A 13 -12.72 20.83 -16.86
C VAL A 13 -11.76 22.00 -17.07
N PRO A 14 -11.57 22.92 -16.12
CA PRO A 14 -10.72 24.09 -16.36
C PRO A 14 -9.30 23.64 -16.72
N GLU A 15 -8.90 23.90 -17.96
CA GLU A 15 -7.49 24.11 -18.30
C GLU A 15 -7.01 25.29 -17.44
N GLU A 16 -5.92 25.06 -16.70
CA GLU A 16 -5.10 26.07 -16.01
C GLU A 16 -5.84 27.37 -15.66
N ALA A 17 -6.67 27.31 -14.63
CA ALA A 17 -7.23 28.52 -14.06
C ALA A 17 -6.07 29.33 -13.42
N ASP A 18 -5.86 30.53 -13.97
CA ASP A 18 -5.27 31.68 -13.28
C ASP A 18 -5.54 31.61 -11.76
N GLU A 19 -4.53 31.95 -10.96
CA GLU A 19 -4.55 32.02 -9.49
C GLU A 19 -5.69 32.94 -8.97
N ALA A 20 -6.92 32.46 -9.02
CA ALA A 20 -8.00 32.99 -8.20
C ALA A 20 -7.63 32.62 -6.77
N VAL A 21 -7.18 33.62 -6.00
CA VAL A 21 -6.87 33.47 -4.57
C VAL A 21 -8.15 33.10 -3.83
N PHE A 22 -8.44 31.79 -3.77
CA PHE A 22 -9.51 31.29 -2.94
C PHE A 22 -9.16 31.59 -1.48
N TRP A 23 -10.08 32.26 -0.78
CA TRP A 23 -9.94 32.52 0.66
C TRP A 23 -9.93 31.21 1.48
N GLU A 24 -10.49 30.12 0.93
CA GLU A 24 -10.51 28.77 1.50
C GLU A 24 -10.50 27.71 0.38
N THR A 25 -9.83 26.58 0.61
CA THR A 25 -9.79 25.47 -0.35
C THR A 25 -11.20 24.90 -0.59
N PRO A 26 -11.60 24.71 -1.87
CA PRO A 26 -12.80 23.93 -2.19
C PRO A 26 -12.67 22.47 -1.74
N ASP A 27 -13.80 21.78 -1.57
CA ASP A 27 -13.75 20.34 -1.30
C ASP A 27 -13.42 19.57 -2.58
N ILE A 28 -12.19 19.08 -2.66
CA ILE A 28 -11.67 18.33 -3.80
C ILE A 28 -11.92 16.84 -3.52
N TYR A 29 -12.95 16.27 -4.13
CA TYR A 29 -13.30 14.84 -4.04
C TYR A 29 -13.46 14.31 -2.60
N GLY A 30 -13.88 15.16 -1.65
CA GLY A 30 -14.04 14.79 -0.24
C GLY A 30 -12.73 14.82 0.57
N ALA A 31 -11.63 15.34 0.00
CA ALA A 31 -10.37 15.53 0.72
C ALA A 31 -10.44 16.67 1.76
N TYR A 32 -11.34 17.64 1.58
CA TYR A 32 -11.51 18.78 2.49
C TYR A 32 -12.96 18.85 2.94
N PRO A 33 -13.49 17.86 3.67
CA PRO A 33 -14.88 17.88 4.11
C PRO A 33 -15.05 18.90 5.24
N ARG A 34 -16.22 19.51 5.33
CA ARG A 34 -16.60 20.33 6.48
C ARG A 34 -17.35 19.47 7.49
N LEU A 35 -16.91 19.53 8.74
CA LEU A 35 -17.57 18.84 9.85
C LEU A 35 -18.88 19.53 10.20
N THR A 36 -19.88 18.73 10.54
CA THR A 36 -21.13 19.24 11.11
C THR A 36 -20.93 19.68 12.56
N GLU A 37 -21.82 20.52 13.08
CA GLU A 37 -21.78 20.95 14.49
C GLU A 37 -21.79 19.76 15.46
N ASP A 38 -22.57 18.72 15.15
CA ASP A 38 -22.65 17.48 15.92
C ASP A 38 -21.32 16.68 15.90
N GLN A 39 -20.64 16.61 14.76
CA GLN A 39 -19.31 16.00 14.68
C GLN A 39 -18.27 16.77 15.48
N ILE A 40 -18.32 18.11 15.43
CA ILE A 40 -17.43 18.98 16.22
C ILE A 40 -17.71 18.81 17.71
N ALA A 41 -18.98 18.73 18.12
CA ALA A 41 -19.35 18.50 19.51
C ALA A 41 -18.79 17.19 20.05
N ARG A 42 -18.95 16.08 19.31
CA ARG A 42 -18.35 14.78 19.66
C ARG A 42 -16.83 14.82 19.76
N LEU A 43 -16.15 15.48 18.82
CA LEU A 43 -14.70 15.68 18.89
C LEU A 43 -14.30 16.51 20.12
N ALA A 44 -15.12 17.50 20.49
CA ALA A 44 -14.85 18.39 21.61
C ALA A 44 -14.92 17.69 22.97
N GLU A 45 -15.67 16.59 23.09
CA GLU A 45 -15.68 15.75 24.31
C GLU A 45 -14.31 15.12 24.59
N HIS A 46 -13.47 14.98 23.56
CA HIS A 46 -12.14 14.40 23.64
C HIS A 46 -11.02 15.41 23.37
N GLY A 47 -11.35 16.70 23.18
CA GLY A 47 -10.40 17.73 22.78
C GLY A 47 -10.39 18.95 23.69
N GLN A 48 -9.43 19.84 23.45
CA GLN A 48 -9.32 21.11 24.15
C GLN A 48 -9.32 22.27 23.16
N ARG A 49 -10.03 23.34 23.49
CA ARG A 49 -10.03 24.57 22.70
C ARG A 49 -8.73 25.33 22.95
N ARG A 50 -8.13 25.85 21.89
CA ARG A 50 -6.91 26.65 21.92
C ARG A 50 -7.07 27.86 21.00
N SER A 51 -6.88 29.05 21.54
CA SER A 51 -6.79 30.27 20.72
C SER A 51 -5.51 30.25 19.89
N MET A 52 -5.58 30.82 18.68
CA MET A 52 -4.44 30.98 17.78
C MET A 52 -4.31 32.44 17.36
N ALA A 53 -3.09 32.96 17.41
CA ALA A 53 -2.68 34.24 16.85
C ALA A 53 -2.10 34.05 15.43
N PRO A 54 -2.03 35.10 14.60
CA PRO A 54 -1.39 35.01 13.29
C PRO A 54 0.05 34.52 13.42
N ASN A 55 0.43 33.60 12.53
CA ASN A 55 1.73 32.90 12.48
C ASN A 55 1.96 31.86 13.58
N ASP A 56 0.97 31.54 14.42
CA ASP A 56 1.07 30.37 15.30
C ASP A 56 1.18 29.09 14.46
N VAL A 57 2.30 28.38 14.58
CA VAL A 57 2.52 27.09 13.93
C VAL A 57 1.77 26.00 14.68
N LEU A 58 0.87 25.31 13.98
CA LEU A 58 0.06 24.22 14.51
C LEU A 58 0.71 22.86 14.23
N ILE A 59 1.26 22.70 13.02
CA ILE A 59 2.00 21.51 12.58
C ILE A 59 3.26 22.01 11.88
N GLN A 60 4.42 21.48 12.24
CA GLN A 60 5.69 21.83 11.63
C GLN A 60 6.18 20.68 10.74
N GLU A 61 6.57 21.01 9.51
CA GLU A 61 7.16 20.02 8.59
C GLU A 61 8.37 19.32 9.22
N GLY A 62 8.45 17.99 9.08
CA GLY A 62 9.50 17.16 9.65
C GLY A 62 9.31 16.78 11.13
N GLU A 63 8.35 17.38 11.83
CA GLU A 63 8.00 16.95 13.20
C GLU A 63 6.94 15.84 13.18
N ARG A 64 6.92 15.00 14.22
CA ARG A 64 5.93 13.93 14.33
C ARG A 64 4.52 14.50 14.49
N CYS A 65 3.59 13.98 13.69
CA CYS A 65 2.18 14.31 13.79
C CYS A 65 1.56 13.64 15.03
N GLU A 66 1.40 14.39 16.12
CA GLU A 66 0.83 13.87 17.38
C GLU A 66 -0.55 14.47 17.71
N THR A 67 -1.00 15.44 16.91
CA THR A 67 -2.17 16.26 17.23
C THR A 67 -3.08 16.46 16.01
N PHE A 68 -4.38 16.27 16.22
CA PHE A 68 -5.45 16.54 15.28
C PHE A 68 -6.09 17.88 15.61
N PHE A 69 -6.26 18.74 14.60
CA PHE A 69 -6.82 20.08 14.79
C PHE A 69 -8.11 20.25 14.01
N VAL A 70 -9.13 20.86 14.62
CA VAL A 70 -10.32 21.37 13.93
C VAL A 70 -10.34 22.88 14.05
N VAL A 71 -10.45 23.60 12.94
CA VAL A 71 -10.60 25.06 12.94
C VAL A 71 -12.00 25.41 13.41
N LEU A 72 -12.15 26.13 14.52
CA LEU A 72 -13.44 26.58 15.04
C LEU A 72 -13.79 28.00 14.59
N SER A 73 -12.79 28.86 14.45
CA SER A 73 -12.88 30.22 13.89
C SER A 73 -11.53 30.64 13.29
N GLY A 74 -11.49 31.67 12.45
CA GLY A 74 -10.29 32.09 11.72
C GLY A 74 -9.93 31.15 10.57
N THR A 75 -8.68 31.23 10.09
CA THR A 75 -8.18 30.40 8.98
C THR A 75 -6.77 29.90 9.24
N VAL A 76 -6.49 28.70 8.73
CA VAL A 76 -5.17 28.05 8.79
C VAL A 76 -4.67 27.79 7.37
N ALA A 77 -3.47 28.24 7.07
CA ALA A 77 -2.78 27.93 5.84
C ALA A 77 -1.89 26.69 6.01
N VAL A 78 -1.84 25.86 4.98
CA VAL A 78 -0.93 24.73 4.82
C VAL A 78 0.03 25.07 3.68
N VAL A 79 1.32 25.01 3.94
CA VAL A 79 2.36 25.46 3.02
C VAL A 79 3.51 24.45 2.95
N GLU A 80 4.24 24.48 1.84
CA GLU A 80 5.56 23.87 1.71
C GLU A 80 6.64 24.96 1.81
N GLY A 81 7.80 24.64 2.37
CA GLY A 81 8.93 25.58 2.43
C GLY A 81 8.71 26.78 3.36
N TYR A 82 7.94 26.62 4.45
CA TYR A 82 7.61 27.71 5.37
C TYR A 82 8.84 28.49 5.84
N GLY A 83 8.81 29.81 5.70
CA GLY A 83 9.89 30.72 6.06
C GLY A 83 11.08 30.72 5.09
N THR A 84 10.96 30.10 3.91
CA THR A 84 11.98 30.08 2.86
C THR A 84 11.52 30.87 1.63
N PRO A 85 12.44 31.25 0.70
CA PRO A 85 12.06 31.86 -0.57
C PRO A 85 11.18 30.98 -1.47
N GLU A 86 11.14 29.67 -1.23
CA GLU A 86 10.34 28.68 -1.97
C GLU A 86 8.95 28.47 -1.31
N GLU A 87 8.60 29.25 -0.29
CA GLU A 87 7.31 29.13 0.40
C GLU A 87 6.15 29.31 -0.58
N HIS A 88 5.27 28.30 -0.62
CA HIS A 88 4.03 28.41 -1.39
C HIS A 88 2.86 27.76 -0.67
N VAL A 89 1.70 28.37 -0.83
CA VAL A 89 0.48 27.92 -0.17
C VAL A 89 -0.07 26.70 -0.91
N LEU A 90 -0.06 25.56 -0.23
CA LEU A 90 -0.71 24.36 -0.71
C LEU A 90 -2.22 24.52 -0.56
N ARG A 91 -2.71 24.84 0.65
CA ARG A 91 -4.15 24.84 0.99
C ARG A 91 -4.49 25.83 2.09
N VAL A 92 -5.75 26.24 2.16
CA VAL A 92 -6.31 27.05 3.27
C VAL A 92 -7.56 26.37 3.84
N HIS A 93 -7.63 26.28 5.17
CA HIS A 93 -8.71 25.66 5.95
C HIS A 93 -9.45 26.72 6.78
N GLY A 94 -10.77 26.81 6.64
CA GLY A 94 -11.63 27.68 7.44
C GLY A 94 -12.47 26.91 8.48
N PRO A 95 -13.44 27.59 9.13
CA PRO A 95 -14.20 27.05 10.25
C PRO A 95 -14.95 25.73 9.94
N GLY A 96 -14.84 24.74 10.81
CA GLY A 96 -15.39 23.40 10.62
C GLY A 96 -14.54 22.50 9.72
N ARG A 97 -13.40 22.96 9.19
CA ARG A 97 -12.40 22.08 8.55
C ARG A 97 -11.42 21.56 9.60
N PHE A 98 -10.92 20.34 9.39
CA PHE A 98 -9.83 19.77 10.19
C PHE A 98 -8.52 19.71 9.40
N ILE A 99 -7.41 19.72 10.13
CA ILE A 99 -6.04 19.69 9.61
C ILE A 99 -5.43 18.33 9.93
N GLY A 100 -4.76 17.73 8.94
CA GLY A 100 -4.16 16.42 9.06
C GLY A 100 -4.22 15.64 7.75
N GLU A 101 -3.32 14.68 7.59
CA GLU A 101 -3.30 13.74 6.48
C GLU A 101 -2.97 12.33 7.02
N LEU A 102 -2.81 11.34 6.14
CA LEU A 102 -2.54 9.95 6.49
C LEU A 102 -1.39 9.76 7.51
N GLY A 103 -0.34 10.57 7.45
CA GLY A 103 0.77 10.53 8.40
C GLY A 103 0.36 10.80 9.85
N LEU A 104 -0.69 11.59 10.07
CA LEU A 104 -1.27 11.77 11.42
C LEU A 104 -1.77 10.45 11.98
N LEU A 105 -2.55 9.68 11.20
CA LEU A 105 -3.10 8.40 11.66
C LEU A 105 -2.00 7.40 12.03
N HIS A 106 -0.82 7.51 11.42
CA HIS A 106 0.33 6.64 11.65
C HIS A 106 1.35 7.18 12.67
N GLY A 107 1.29 8.46 13.04
CA GLY A 107 2.34 9.12 13.82
C GLY A 107 3.65 9.29 13.04
N GLN A 108 3.55 9.47 11.71
CA GLN A 108 4.65 9.85 10.82
C GLN A 108 5.02 11.32 11.03
N VAL A 109 6.13 11.74 10.44
CA VAL A 109 6.48 13.16 10.33
C VAL A 109 5.53 13.89 9.36
N ALA A 110 5.31 15.19 9.60
CA ALA A 110 4.54 16.04 8.70
C ALA A 110 5.33 16.38 7.43
N PHE A 111 4.66 16.39 6.28
CA PHE A 111 5.22 16.76 4.97
C PHE A 111 4.90 18.22 4.58
N TYR A 112 4.31 18.98 5.50
CA TYR A 112 3.93 20.37 5.30
C TYR A 112 3.97 21.10 6.63
N THR A 113 3.96 22.43 6.57
CA THR A 113 3.74 23.28 7.75
C THR A 113 2.31 23.82 7.70
N ALA A 114 1.61 23.79 8.83
CA ALA A 114 0.29 24.42 9.00
C ALA A 114 0.38 25.51 10.05
N PHE A 115 -0.02 26.73 9.70
CA PHE A 115 0.03 27.89 10.59
C PHE A 115 -1.26 28.72 10.50
N ALA A 116 -1.59 29.41 11.59
CA ALA A 116 -2.73 30.31 11.66
C ALA A 116 -2.50 31.54 10.77
N ARG A 117 -3.29 31.67 9.70
CA ARG A 117 -3.23 32.83 8.78
C ARG A 117 -4.03 34.01 9.35
N GLU A 118 -5.19 33.72 9.93
CA GLU A 118 -6.03 34.68 10.64
C GLU A 118 -6.19 34.22 12.11
N PRO A 119 -6.35 35.16 13.06
CA PRO A 119 -6.56 34.79 14.46
C PRO A 119 -7.89 34.04 14.62
N GLY A 120 -7.94 33.14 15.61
CA GLY A 120 -9.14 32.35 15.85
C GLY A 120 -8.98 31.34 16.97
N GLU A 121 -9.73 30.25 16.86
CA GLU A 121 -9.73 29.15 17.83
C GLU A 121 -9.69 27.80 17.08
N VAL A 122 -8.95 26.84 17.62
CA VAL A 122 -8.91 25.46 17.15
C VAL A 122 -9.31 24.52 18.27
N LEU A 123 -9.93 23.40 17.92
CA LEU A 123 -10.05 22.23 18.78
C LEU A 123 -8.82 21.34 18.58
N VAL A 124 -8.17 20.96 19.67
CA VAL A 124 -6.97 20.15 19.74
C VAL A 124 -7.33 18.77 20.29
N VAL A 125 -7.15 17.71 19.50
CA VAL A 125 -7.40 16.32 19.91
C VAL A 125 -6.09 15.54 19.77
N SER A 126 -5.69 14.79 20.81
CA SER A 126 -4.46 13.98 20.72
C SER A 126 -4.63 12.83 19.72
N LEU A 127 -3.54 12.36 19.11
CA LEU A 127 -3.58 11.23 18.19
C LEU A 127 -4.18 9.97 18.85
N ALA A 128 -3.87 9.70 20.12
CA ALA A 128 -4.42 8.56 20.85
C ALA A 128 -5.96 8.63 20.96
N GLN A 129 -6.50 9.81 21.26
CA GLN A 129 -7.95 10.04 21.32
C GLN A 129 -8.59 9.98 19.93
N LEU A 130 -7.92 10.52 18.90
CA LEU A 130 -8.41 10.42 17.52
C LEU A 130 -8.52 8.95 17.09
N ARG A 131 -7.48 8.13 17.31
CA ARG A 131 -7.51 6.70 16.98
C ARG A 131 -8.64 5.98 17.71
N HIS A 132 -8.86 6.32 18.99
CA HIS A 132 -9.98 5.78 19.76
C HIS A 132 -11.33 6.12 19.10
N LEU A 133 -11.55 7.40 18.78
CA LEU A 133 -12.77 7.89 18.13
C LEU A 133 -13.02 7.26 16.75
N VAL A 134 -12.01 7.27 15.88
CA VAL A 134 -12.09 6.65 14.53
C VAL A 134 -12.47 5.17 14.62
N SER A 135 -12.10 4.49 15.71
CA SER A 135 -12.39 3.08 15.93
C SER A 135 -13.78 2.76 16.50
N GLN A 136 -14.50 3.77 17.01
CA GLN A 136 -15.79 3.63 17.68
C GLN A 136 -16.92 4.35 16.92
N ASP A 137 -16.60 5.45 16.25
CA ASP A 137 -17.54 6.27 15.49
C ASP A 137 -17.28 6.10 14.00
N SER A 138 -18.11 5.30 13.33
CA SER A 138 -17.96 5.03 11.90
C SER A 138 -18.13 6.28 11.04
N THR A 139 -18.93 7.26 11.49
CA THR A 139 -19.19 8.47 10.69
C THR A 139 -17.99 9.39 10.68
N ILE A 140 -17.41 9.66 11.86
CA ILE A 140 -16.18 10.45 11.98
C ILE A 140 -15.00 9.67 11.39
N GLY A 141 -14.91 8.36 11.70
CA GLY A 141 -13.85 7.50 11.21
C GLY A 141 -13.76 7.44 9.70
N ASP A 142 -14.89 7.19 9.01
CA ASP A 142 -14.93 7.13 7.55
C ASP A 142 -14.57 8.48 6.91
N LEU A 143 -15.07 9.58 7.47
CA LEU A 143 -14.84 10.92 6.96
C LEU A 143 -13.37 11.34 7.12
N VAL A 144 -12.79 11.13 8.30
CA VAL A 144 -11.37 11.45 8.57
C VAL A 144 -10.46 10.58 7.71
N LEU A 145 -10.71 9.27 7.64
CA LEU A 145 -9.87 8.36 6.86
C LEU A 145 -9.86 8.70 5.37
N ARG A 146 -11.03 8.90 4.76
CA ARG A 146 -11.14 9.24 3.34
C ARG A 146 -10.46 10.57 3.02
N ALA A 147 -10.67 11.57 3.87
CA ALA A 147 -10.02 12.86 3.71
C ALA A 147 -8.49 12.77 3.86
N CYS A 148 -7.99 12.00 4.83
CA CYS A 148 -6.55 11.76 5.00
C CYS A 148 -5.92 11.03 3.81
N LEU A 149 -6.58 10.01 3.27
CA LEU A 149 -6.14 9.30 2.06
C LEU A 149 -6.14 10.22 0.83
N GLY A 150 -7.21 10.99 0.65
CA GLY A 150 -7.32 11.97 -0.44
C GLY A 150 -6.23 13.04 -0.39
N ARG A 151 -5.99 13.62 0.80
CA ARG A 151 -4.92 14.61 1.01
C ARG A 151 -3.54 14.01 0.74
N ARG A 152 -3.29 12.77 1.17
CA ARG A 152 -2.02 12.09 0.89
C ARG A 152 -1.80 11.91 -0.60
N ALA A 153 -2.82 11.49 -1.35
CA ALA A 153 -2.75 11.35 -2.79
C ALA A 153 -2.47 12.70 -3.49
N LEU A 154 -3.10 13.79 -3.03
CA LEU A 154 -2.85 15.14 -3.55
C LEU A 154 -1.40 15.60 -3.29
N LEU A 155 -0.88 15.41 -2.07
CA LEU A 155 0.50 15.77 -1.73
C LEU A 155 1.52 15.00 -2.60
N VAL A 156 1.31 13.69 -2.79
CA VAL A 156 2.15 12.87 -3.67
C VAL A 156 2.10 13.38 -5.12
N GLY A 157 0.91 13.69 -5.63
CA GLY A 157 0.74 14.21 -7.00
C GLY A 157 1.36 15.58 -7.23
N GLN A 158 1.51 16.39 -6.18
CA GLN A 158 2.17 17.70 -6.22
C GLN A 158 3.70 17.60 -6.09
N GLY A 159 4.25 16.41 -5.79
CA GLY A 159 5.68 16.23 -5.54
C GLY A 159 6.17 16.89 -4.25
N ALA A 160 5.26 17.24 -3.33
CA ALA A 160 5.61 17.84 -2.05
C ALA A 160 6.44 16.87 -1.19
N GLY A 161 7.24 17.38 -0.26
CA GLY A 161 8.02 16.56 0.69
C GLY A 161 9.50 16.44 0.35
N PHE A 162 10.08 15.23 0.49
CA PHE A 162 11.52 15.05 0.31
C PHE A 162 11.93 14.86 -1.15
N ARG A 163 13.21 15.15 -1.43
CA ARG A 163 13.79 14.99 -2.76
C ARG A 163 14.63 13.72 -2.78
N ILE A 164 14.46 12.88 -3.80
CA ILE A 164 15.36 11.77 -4.14
C ILE A 164 16.17 12.21 -5.36
N ILE A 165 17.48 12.35 -5.23
CA ILE A 165 18.36 12.73 -6.34
C ILE A 165 19.14 11.48 -6.75
N GLY A 166 18.99 11.03 -7.99
CA GLY A 166 19.74 9.84 -8.43
C GLY A 166 19.39 9.42 -9.84
N SER A 167 20.31 8.69 -10.47
CA SER A 167 20.19 8.25 -11.86
C SER A 167 19.02 7.28 -12.06
N ARG A 168 18.30 7.43 -13.17
CA ARG A 168 17.26 6.48 -13.61
C ARG A 168 17.77 5.06 -13.85
N TYR A 169 19.08 4.92 -14.14
CA TYR A 169 19.71 3.63 -14.39
C TYR A 169 20.19 2.95 -13.11
N SER A 170 20.22 3.67 -11.98
CA SER A 170 20.68 3.12 -10.71
C SER A 170 19.63 2.19 -10.09
N PRO A 171 19.98 0.94 -9.74
CA PRO A 171 19.09 0.03 -9.01
C PRO A 171 18.74 0.58 -7.62
N ASP A 172 19.64 1.30 -6.96
CA ASP A 172 19.39 1.89 -5.64
C ASP A 172 18.39 3.05 -5.71
N THR A 173 18.48 3.90 -6.75
CA THR A 173 17.49 4.94 -7.01
C THR A 173 16.11 4.32 -7.22
N ARG A 174 16.02 3.27 -8.04
CA ARG A 174 14.77 2.53 -8.29
C ARG A 174 14.21 1.92 -7.00
N ARG A 175 15.05 1.32 -6.16
CA ARG A 175 14.67 0.76 -4.85
C ARG A 175 14.05 1.83 -3.95
N LEU A 176 14.68 2.99 -3.79
CA LEU A 176 14.18 4.06 -2.93
C LEU A 176 12.88 4.67 -3.47
N ARG A 177 12.79 4.88 -4.78
CA ARG A 177 11.57 5.38 -5.44
C ARG A 177 10.42 4.40 -5.26
N GLU A 178 10.65 3.11 -5.51
CA GLU A 178 9.64 2.07 -5.29
C GLU A 178 9.17 2.07 -3.83
N PHE A 179 10.09 2.12 -2.86
CA PHE A 179 9.74 2.19 -1.45
C PHE A 179 8.88 3.41 -1.10
N ALA A 180 9.24 4.59 -1.59
CA ALA A 180 8.49 5.83 -1.37
C ALA A 180 7.09 5.77 -1.99
N ILE A 181 6.98 5.32 -3.24
CA ILE A 181 5.70 5.17 -3.96
C ILE A 181 4.80 4.18 -3.24
N ARG A 182 5.31 2.99 -2.89
CA ARG A 182 4.54 1.91 -2.25
C ARG A 182 4.01 2.31 -0.87
N ASN A 183 4.76 3.12 -0.12
CA ASN A 183 4.34 3.68 1.16
C ASN A 183 3.54 4.99 1.05
N ARG A 184 3.25 5.45 -0.19
CA ARG A 184 2.55 6.71 -0.46
C ARG A 184 3.24 7.91 0.20
N LEU A 185 4.57 7.95 0.16
CA LEU A 185 5.33 9.05 0.73
C LEU A 185 5.43 10.19 -0.28
N PRO A 186 5.00 11.42 0.05
CA PRO A 186 5.22 12.58 -0.80
C PRO A 186 6.72 12.81 -1.02
N HIS A 187 7.13 12.80 -2.30
CA HIS A 187 8.50 13.04 -2.71
C HIS A 187 8.57 13.56 -4.14
N ARG A 188 9.67 14.24 -4.46
CA ARG A 188 10.09 14.57 -5.84
C ARG A 188 11.34 13.77 -6.19
N TRP A 189 11.35 13.15 -7.35
CA TRP A 189 12.57 12.57 -7.91
C TRP A 189 13.23 13.59 -8.83
N ILE A 190 14.55 13.75 -8.69
CA ILE A 190 15.40 14.59 -9.52
C ILE A 190 16.40 13.65 -10.19
N ASP A 191 16.29 13.54 -11.50
CA ASP A 191 17.07 12.61 -12.29
C ASP A 191 18.40 13.21 -12.71
N LEU A 192 19.48 12.44 -12.58
CA LEU A 192 20.82 12.93 -12.92
C LEU A 192 21.00 13.15 -14.42
N GLU A 193 20.23 12.46 -15.25
CA GLU A 193 20.37 12.52 -16.70
C GLU A 193 19.57 13.66 -17.33
N THR A 194 18.44 14.06 -16.76
CA THR A 194 17.50 15.00 -17.42
C THR A 194 17.18 16.27 -16.65
N ASP A 195 17.39 16.31 -15.34
CA ASP A 195 17.05 17.50 -14.54
C ASP A 195 18.26 18.42 -14.38
N GLU A 196 18.14 19.66 -14.90
CA GLU A 196 19.19 20.69 -14.77
C GLU A 196 19.50 21.04 -13.29
N GLU A 197 18.50 20.91 -12.40
CA GLU A 197 18.63 21.16 -10.95
C GLU A 197 19.58 20.14 -10.27
N ALA A 198 19.81 18.96 -10.87
CA ALA A 198 20.61 17.91 -10.27
C ALA A 198 22.06 18.35 -10.01
N GLU A 199 22.70 18.99 -10.99
CA GLU A 199 24.10 19.42 -10.88
C GLU A 199 24.28 20.52 -9.81
N ASP A 200 23.35 21.46 -9.74
CA ASP A 200 23.35 22.54 -8.76
C ASP A 200 23.17 22.00 -7.33
N LEU A 201 22.27 21.05 -7.13
CA LEU A 201 22.07 20.40 -5.84
C LEU A 201 23.32 19.60 -5.42
N LEU A 202 23.92 18.81 -6.31
CA LEU A 202 25.15 18.07 -6.01
C LEU A 202 26.29 19.01 -5.60
N ARG A 203 26.48 20.12 -6.32
CA ARG A 203 27.47 21.15 -5.98
C ARG A 203 27.16 21.82 -4.63
N ARG A 204 25.89 22.17 -4.39
CA ARG A 204 25.44 22.81 -3.14
C ARG A 204 25.74 21.96 -1.91
N PHE A 205 25.56 20.65 -2.00
CA PHE A 205 25.83 19.72 -0.90
C PHE A 205 27.27 19.17 -0.90
N GLY A 206 28.07 19.49 -1.92
CA GLY A 206 29.45 19.01 -2.06
C GLY A 206 29.54 17.49 -2.23
N VAL A 207 28.63 16.91 -3.02
CA VAL A 207 28.46 15.48 -3.20
C VAL A 207 28.71 15.09 -4.66
N GLY A 208 29.44 14.00 -4.89
CA GLY A 208 29.67 13.47 -6.24
C GLY A 208 28.49 12.61 -6.75
N PRO A 209 28.29 12.48 -8.08
CA PRO A 209 27.28 11.58 -8.66
C PRO A 209 27.38 10.12 -8.17
N GLU A 210 28.59 9.66 -7.83
CA GLU A 210 28.87 8.33 -7.30
C GLU A 210 28.33 8.06 -5.89
N GLU A 211 27.98 9.11 -5.14
CA GLU A 211 27.37 9.00 -3.81
C GLU A 211 25.83 8.95 -3.86
N THR A 212 25.25 9.03 -5.07
CA THR A 212 23.80 8.97 -5.30
C THR A 212 23.28 7.52 -5.26
N PRO A 213 22.00 7.27 -4.93
CA PRO A 213 20.93 8.24 -4.68
C PRO A 213 21.09 9.02 -3.37
N LEU A 214 20.71 10.29 -3.36
CA LEU A 214 20.61 11.12 -2.16
C LEU A 214 19.15 11.28 -1.77
N VAL A 215 18.87 11.31 -0.46
CA VAL A 215 17.60 11.77 0.07
C VAL A 215 17.81 13.07 0.82
N ILE A 216 17.10 14.11 0.40
CA ILE A 216 17.16 15.44 1.00
C ILE A 216 15.81 15.77 1.61
N TRP A 217 15.81 16.07 2.91
CA TRP A 217 14.61 16.46 3.65
C TRP A 217 14.84 17.77 4.36
N ARG A 218 14.25 18.85 3.82
CA ARG A 218 14.59 20.24 4.16
C ARG A 218 16.08 20.47 3.88
N ASP A 219 16.54 21.69 3.66
CA ASP A 219 17.97 21.95 3.38
C ASP A 219 18.95 21.55 4.51
N THR A 220 18.47 20.86 5.54
CA THR A 220 19.16 20.46 6.76
C THR A 220 19.43 18.96 6.87
N THR A 221 18.71 18.09 6.14
CA THR A 221 18.88 16.63 6.25
C THR A 221 19.31 16.04 4.92
N LEU A 222 20.48 15.40 4.90
CA LEU A 222 21.03 14.71 3.73
C LEU A 222 21.41 13.28 4.11
N LEU A 223 20.79 12.30 3.44
CA LEU A 223 21.18 10.89 3.51
C LEU A 223 21.84 10.49 2.18
N ARG A 224 23.01 9.85 2.28
CA ARG A 224 23.76 9.33 1.13
C ARG A 224 23.45 7.84 0.95
N ASN A 225 22.93 7.47 -0.21
CA ASN A 225 22.44 6.14 -0.56
C ASN A 225 21.77 5.40 0.61
N PRO A 226 20.71 5.96 1.23
CA PRO A 226 20.10 5.31 2.38
C PRO A 226 19.48 3.96 2.01
N SER A 227 19.51 3.05 2.96
CA SER A 227 18.65 1.87 2.99
C SER A 227 17.18 2.26 3.17
N ASN A 228 16.26 1.38 2.80
CA ASN A 228 14.83 1.59 3.04
C ASN A 228 14.53 1.77 4.55
N ALA A 229 15.29 1.11 5.42
CA ALA A 229 15.17 1.25 6.87
C ALA A 229 15.60 2.63 7.38
N GLU A 230 16.65 3.23 6.80
CA GLU A 230 17.05 4.60 7.12
C GLU A 230 16.02 5.62 6.66
N LEU A 231 15.50 5.47 5.44
CA LEU A 231 14.40 6.30 4.95
C LEU A 231 13.17 6.15 5.86
N ALA A 232 12.76 4.92 6.17
CA ALA A 232 11.62 4.65 7.05
C ALA A 232 11.74 5.32 8.43
N ARG A 233 12.95 5.32 9.03
CA ARG A 233 13.21 6.02 10.30
C ARG A 233 13.08 7.54 10.16
N LEU A 234 13.58 8.12 9.07
CA LEU A 234 13.44 9.56 8.80
C LEU A 234 11.96 9.98 8.74
N ILE A 235 11.12 9.15 8.12
CA ILE A 235 9.67 9.40 7.98
C ILE A 235 8.88 9.12 9.26
N GLY A 236 9.41 8.30 10.16
CA GLY A 236 8.65 7.77 11.30
C GLY A 236 7.68 6.66 10.91
N LEU A 237 8.05 5.80 9.95
CA LEU A 237 7.32 4.55 9.70
C LEU A 237 7.44 3.59 10.92
N PRO A 238 6.44 2.74 11.16
CA PRO A 238 6.45 1.79 12.28
C PRO A 238 7.69 0.90 12.23
N SER A 239 8.44 0.82 13.34
CA SER A 239 9.66 0.01 13.47
C SER A 239 9.56 -0.93 14.66
N LEU A 240 10.46 -1.92 14.71
CA LEU A 240 10.46 -2.88 15.82
C LEU A 240 10.74 -2.17 17.14
N PRO A 241 9.93 -2.43 18.19
CA PRO A 241 10.21 -1.91 19.51
C PRO A 241 11.58 -2.36 20.02
N ALA A 242 12.26 -1.47 20.74
CA ALA A 242 13.41 -1.86 21.55
C ALA A 242 12.94 -2.77 22.70
N GLY A 243 13.47 -4.00 22.81
CA GLY A 243 13.14 -4.91 23.91
C GLY A 243 12.93 -6.36 23.46
N ASN A 244 12.07 -7.08 24.20
CA ASN A 244 11.84 -8.52 24.02
C ASN A 244 11.16 -8.81 22.67
N ARG A 245 11.90 -9.44 21.75
CA ARG A 245 11.45 -9.83 20.40
C ARG A 245 10.84 -11.23 20.40
N HIS A 246 10.08 -11.54 21.43
CA HIS A 246 9.37 -12.79 21.61
C HIS A 246 7.85 -12.53 21.62
N GLY A 247 7.09 -13.35 20.90
CA GLY A 247 5.64 -13.26 20.83
C GLY A 247 4.96 -14.61 20.63
N ASP A 248 3.62 -14.61 20.69
CA ASP A 248 2.85 -15.82 20.42
C ASP A 248 2.81 -16.11 18.92
N VAL A 249 2.61 -15.07 18.11
CA VAL A 249 2.52 -15.20 16.65
C VAL A 249 3.27 -14.08 15.93
N LEU A 250 4.09 -14.49 14.97
CA LEU A 250 4.73 -13.63 13.99
C LEU A 250 4.07 -13.82 12.63
N ILE A 251 3.57 -12.74 12.05
CA ILE A 251 2.95 -12.73 10.72
C ILE A 251 3.93 -12.06 9.74
N VAL A 252 4.36 -12.81 8.72
CA VAL A 252 5.31 -12.33 7.71
C VAL A 252 4.55 -11.94 6.45
N GLY A 253 4.43 -10.65 6.21
CA GLY A 253 3.66 -10.05 5.12
C GLY A 253 2.36 -9.39 5.61
N SER A 254 2.07 -8.21 5.09
CA SER A 254 0.95 -7.36 5.52
C SER A 254 -0.05 -7.08 4.38
N GLY A 255 -0.19 -8.02 3.44
CA GLY A 255 -1.31 -8.05 2.50
C GLY A 255 -2.65 -8.36 3.20
N PRO A 256 -3.77 -8.48 2.46
CA PRO A 256 -5.08 -8.77 3.05
C PRO A 256 -5.12 -10.01 3.97
N ALA A 257 -4.38 -11.07 3.62
CA ALA A 257 -4.28 -12.26 4.46
C ALA A 257 -3.56 -11.99 5.79
N GLY A 258 -2.41 -11.31 5.73
CA GLY A 258 -1.62 -10.99 6.92
C GLY A 258 -2.33 -10.00 7.84
N LEU A 259 -2.97 -8.97 7.28
CA LEU A 259 -3.77 -8.01 8.05
C LEU A 259 -4.99 -8.67 8.70
N ALA A 260 -5.67 -9.58 8.00
CA ALA A 260 -6.76 -10.35 8.60
C ALA A 260 -6.27 -11.25 9.74
N ALA A 261 -5.15 -11.96 9.54
CA ALA A 261 -4.52 -12.75 10.59
C ALA A 261 -4.14 -11.86 11.80
N ALA A 262 -3.63 -10.66 11.57
CA ALA A 262 -3.24 -9.73 12.62
C ALA A 262 -4.42 -9.24 13.45
N VAL A 263 -5.52 -8.85 12.80
CA VAL A 263 -6.76 -8.46 13.47
C VAL A 263 -7.28 -9.59 14.35
N TYR A 264 -7.39 -10.80 13.80
CA TYR A 264 -7.91 -11.94 14.54
C TYR A 264 -7.00 -12.31 15.71
N ALA A 265 -5.69 -12.46 15.49
CA ALA A 265 -4.73 -12.81 16.53
C ALA A 265 -4.74 -11.81 17.69
N ALA A 266 -4.64 -10.52 17.39
CA ALA A 266 -4.61 -9.47 18.40
C ALA A 266 -5.96 -9.36 19.14
N SER A 267 -7.09 -9.44 18.42
CA SER A 267 -8.43 -9.40 19.04
C SER A 267 -8.68 -10.59 19.97
N GLU A 268 -8.01 -11.72 19.74
CA GLU A 268 -8.11 -12.92 20.57
C GLU A 268 -7.15 -12.93 21.77
N GLY A 269 -6.27 -11.93 21.86
CA GLY A 269 -5.35 -11.70 22.97
C GLY A 269 -3.94 -12.26 22.76
N LEU A 270 -3.59 -12.68 21.54
CA LEU A 270 -2.22 -13.14 21.23
C LEU A 270 -1.27 -11.94 21.11
N SER A 271 -0.06 -12.08 21.67
CA SER A 271 1.04 -11.15 21.40
C SER A 271 1.43 -11.27 19.92
N THR A 272 0.98 -10.29 19.13
CA THR A 272 0.99 -10.33 17.66
C THR A 272 1.98 -9.32 17.10
N THR A 273 2.91 -9.80 16.27
CA THR A 273 3.82 -8.96 15.49
C THR A 273 3.62 -9.23 14.00
N VAL A 274 3.55 -8.17 13.20
CA VAL A 274 3.46 -8.22 11.74
C VAL A 274 4.69 -7.54 11.17
N VAL A 275 5.36 -8.20 10.25
CA VAL A 275 6.53 -7.67 9.55
C VAL A 275 6.25 -7.58 8.06
N GLU A 276 6.71 -6.50 7.43
CA GLU A 276 6.47 -6.22 6.03
C GLU A 276 7.74 -5.66 5.39
N ALA A 277 8.12 -6.20 4.24
CA ALA A 277 9.36 -5.82 3.54
C ALA A 277 9.24 -4.45 2.85
N MET A 278 8.05 -4.11 2.34
CA MET A 278 7.85 -2.94 1.49
C MET A 278 6.84 -1.96 2.05
N ALA A 279 5.55 -2.31 2.06
CA ALA A 279 4.48 -1.40 2.47
C ALA A 279 3.20 -2.17 2.87
N ALA A 280 2.47 -1.61 3.83
CA ALA A 280 1.22 -2.20 4.29
C ALA A 280 0.17 -2.32 3.18
N GLY A 281 -0.55 -3.44 3.19
CA GLY A 281 -1.65 -3.74 2.28
C GLY A 281 -1.27 -4.58 1.05
N GLY A 282 0.02 -4.84 0.83
CA GLY A 282 0.50 -5.74 -0.22
C GLY A 282 0.00 -5.36 -1.63
N GLN A 283 -0.24 -6.34 -2.49
CA GLN A 283 -0.73 -6.09 -3.87
C GLN A 283 -2.15 -5.50 -3.91
N ALA A 284 -2.98 -5.75 -2.89
CA ALA A 284 -4.33 -5.22 -2.88
C ALA A 284 -4.34 -3.70 -2.77
N ALA A 285 -3.41 -3.10 -2.01
CA ALA A 285 -3.33 -1.65 -1.81
C ALA A 285 -3.18 -0.84 -3.12
N THR A 286 -2.64 -1.45 -4.18
CA THR A 286 -2.48 -0.82 -5.50
C THR A 286 -3.66 -1.00 -6.43
N SER A 287 -4.72 -1.71 -6.00
CA SER A 287 -5.96 -1.82 -6.77
C SER A 287 -6.76 -0.52 -6.66
N SER A 288 -7.10 0.06 -7.81
CA SER A 288 -7.91 1.28 -7.88
C SER A 288 -9.31 1.09 -7.29
N ARG A 289 -9.93 -0.06 -7.55
CA ARG A 289 -11.26 -0.41 -7.05
C ARG A 289 -11.48 -1.92 -6.97
N ILE A 290 -11.99 -2.39 -5.85
CA ILE A 290 -12.38 -3.78 -5.58
C ILE A 290 -13.90 -3.83 -5.43
N GLU A 291 -14.60 -4.45 -6.39
CA GLU A 291 -16.08 -4.55 -6.39
C GLU A 291 -16.60 -5.93 -5.97
N ASN A 292 -15.75 -6.95 -5.99
CA ASN A 292 -16.11 -8.33 -5.65
C ASN A 292 -15.80 -8.68 -4.19
N LEU A 293 -15.72 -7.68 -3.31
CA LEU A 293 -15.59 -7.87 -1.87
C LEU A 293 -16.94 -7.57 -1.19
N LEU A 294 -17.52 -8.60 -0.58
CA LEU A 294 -18.80 -8.50 0.12
C LEU A 294 -18.73 -7.42 1.21
N GLY A 295 -19.81 -6.62 1.33
CA GLY A 295 -19.90 -5.51 2.28
C GLY A 295 -19.67 -4.14 1.65
N PHE A 296 -19.13 -4.08 0.43
CA PHE A 296 -18.88 -2.83 -0.30
C PHE A 296 -19.67 -2.79 -1.61
N PRO A 297 -20.97 -2.44 -1.59
CA PRO A 297 -21.83 -2.50 -2.78
C PRO A 297 -21.39 -1.53 -3.89
N ALA A 298 -20.75 -0.42 -3.52
CA ALA A 298 -20.14 0.52 -4.48
C ALA A 298 -18.66 0.19 -4.77
N GLY A 299 -18.15 -0.95 -4.29
CA GLY A 299 -16.73 -1.25 -4.21
C GLY A 299 -15.97 -0.36 -3.22
N ILE A 300 -14.70 -0.69 -3.02
CA ILE A 300 -13.76 0.03 -2.15
C ILE A 300 -12.39 0.08 -2.84
N SER A 301 -11.63 1.16 -2.66
CA SER A 301 -10.25 1.18 -3.15
C SER A 301 -9.39 0.20 -2.34
N GLY A 302 -8.38 -0.38 -2.99
CA GLY A 302 -7.44 -1.26 -2.33
C GLY A 302 -6.75 -0.60 -1.13
N ALA A 303 -6.30 0.63 -1.32
CA ALA A 303 -5.66 1.43 -0.29
C ALA A 303 -6.59 1.65 0.92
N GLU A 304 -7.84 2.09 0.70
CA GLU A 304 -8.79 2.30 1.80
C GLU A 304 -9.10 1.00 2.54
N LEU A 305 -9.29 -0.11 1.83
CA LEU A 305 -9.53 -1.41 2.44
C LEU A 305 -8.39 -1.81 3.38
N THR A 306 -7.15 -1.72 2.90
CA THR A 306 -5.98 -2.16 3.67
C THR A 306 -5.66 -1.20 4.82
N GLU A 307 -5.91 0.09 4.65
CA GLU A 307 -5.72 1.11 5.69
C GLU A 307 -6.70 0.91 6.85
N ARG A 308 -7.97 0.60 6.55
CA ARG A 308 -8.95 0.21 7.57
C ARG A 308 -8.48 -1.01 8.38
N ALA A 309 -7.90 -2.00 7.70
CA ALA A 309 -7.39 -3.21 8.36
C ALA A 309 -6.15 -2.93 9.23
N VAL A 310 -5.25 -2.04 8.80
CA VAL A 310 -4.11 -1.56 9.61
C VAL A 310 -4.61 -0.88 10.89
N LEU A 311 -5.55 0.07 10.78
CA LEU A 311 -6.14 0.75 11.94
C LEU A 311 -6.86 -0.23 12.88
N GLN A 312 -7.53 -1.23 12.32
CA GLN A 312 -8.20 -2.27 13.10
C GLN A 312 -7.19 -3.17 13.84
N ALA A 313 -6.08 -3.53 13.20
CA ALA A 313 -5.03 -4.33 13.83
C ALA A 313 -4.34 -3.54 14.96
N ASP A 314 -4.02 -2.26 14.74
CA ASP A 314 -3.47 -1.34 15.75
C ASP A 314 -4.41 -1.21 16.96
N LYS A 315 -5.72 -1.04 16.71
CA LYS A 315 -6.76 -0.98 17.76
C LYS A 315 -6.68 -2.17 18.73
N PHE A 316 -6.41 -3.37 18.21
CA PHE A 316 -6.31 -4.58 19.03
C PHE A 316 -4.90 -4.84 19.60
N GLY A 317 -3.93 -3.98 19.28
CA GLY A 317 -2.55 -4.07 19.80
C GLY A 317 -1.59 -4.88 18.93
N ALA A 318 -1.95 -5.19 17.67
CA ALA A 318 -1.00 -5.78 16.74
C ALA A 318 0.11 -4.78 16.42
N ARG A 319 1.37 -5.24 16.50
CA ARG A 319 2.54 -4.39 16.21
C ARG A 319 3.00 -4.63 14.78
N ILE A 320 2.84 -3.63 13.92
CA ILE A 320 3.29 -3.69 12.52
C ILE A 320 4.66 -3.01 12.40
N SER A 321 5.59 -3.58 11.63
CA SER A 321 6.93 -3.02 11.41
C SER A 321 7.32 -3.06 9.94
N ILE A 322 7.79 -1.92 9.41
CA ILE A 322 8.07 -1.67 7.99
C ILE A 322 9.29 -0.74 7.84
N PRO A 323 10.30 -1.06 7.02
CA PRO A 323 10.50 -2.31 6.28
C PRO A 323 11.26 -3.36 7.10
N LEU A 324 10.89 -4.62 6.93
CA LEU A 324 11.60 -5.81 7.43
C LEU A 324 11.43 -6.95 6.45
N GLU A 325 12.45 -7.16 5.63
CA GLU A 325 12.49 -8.27 4.67
C GLU A 325 12.98 -9.55 5.36
N ALA A 326 12.13 -10.58 5.40
CA ALA A 326 12.50 -11.87 5.97
C ALA A 326 13.47 -12.60 5.04
N THR A 327 14.55 -13.13 5.61
CA THR A 327 15.65 -13.79 4.88
C THR A 327 15.91 -15.22 5.36
N GLY A 328 15.33 -15.64 6.48
CA GLY A 328 15.46 -17.01 6.97
C GLY A 328 14.41 -17.36 8.02
N LEU A 329 14.09 -18.65 8.11
CA LEU A 329 13.22 -19.25 9.13
C LEU A 329 13.92 -20.49 9.69
N HIS A 330 14.08 -20.58 11.01
CA HIS A 330 14.65 -21.78 11.63
C HIS A 330 14.03 -22.04 13.02
N PRO A 331 13.96 -23.31 13.45
CA PRO A 331 13.57 -23.62 14.82
C PRO A 331 14.66 -23.11 15.78
N LYS A 332 14.25 -22.48 16.87
CA LYS A 332 15.14 -22.06 17.97
C LYS A 332 15.22 -23.12 19.06
N ASP A 333 14.06 -23.65 19.42
CA ASP A 333 13.84 -24.70 20.41
C ASP A 333 12.57 -25.50 20.03
N GLU A 334 12.07 -26.37 20.91
CA GLU A 334 10.89 -27.20 20.63
C GLU A 334 9.61 -26.39 20.38
N ASP A 335 9.55 -25.16 20.91
CA ASP A 335 8.34 -24.34 21.00
C ASP A 335 8.41 -23.03 20.23
N HIS A 336 9.59 -22.63 19.74
CA HIS A 336 9.79 -21.35 19.06
C HIS A 336 10.52 -21.48 17.72
N TYR A 337 10.11 -20.59 16.82
CA TYR A 337 10.78 -20.29 15.57
C TYR A 337 11.44 -18.92 15.64
N VAL A 338 12.55 -18.75 14.92
CA VAL A 338 13.19 -17.47 14.66
C VAL A 338 13.07 -17.16 13.18
N VAL A 339 12.63 -15.94 12.88
CA VAL A 339 12.71 -15.34 11.55
C VAL A 339 13.81 -14.29 11.56
N ALA A 340 14.77 -14.45 10.64
CA ALA A 340 15.85 -13.51 10.41
C ALA A 340 15.47 -12.49 9.33
N PHE A 341 16.00 -11.28 9.45
CA PHE A 341 15.71 -10.16 8.56
C PHE A 341 16.97 -9.62 7.87
N ALA A 342 16.79 -8.93 6.74
CA ALA A 342 17.88 -8.37 5.95
C ALA A 342 18.71 -7.31 6.70
N ASP A 343 18.13 -6.65 7.71
CA ASP A 343 18.84 -5.70 8.58
C ASP A 343 19.67 -6.36 9.69
N GLY A 344 19.73 -7.70 9.70
CA GLY A 344 20.43 -8.51 10.70
C GLY A 344 19.64 -8.68 12.01
N SER A 345 18.43 -8.13 12.11
CA SER A 345 17.57 -8.38 13.25
C SER A 345 16.90 -9.75 13.18
N GLU A 346 16.44 -10.24 14.33
CA GLU A 346 15.71 -11.50 14.46
C GLU A 346 14.48 -11.30 15.35
N ILE A 347 13.42 -12.05 15.06
CA ILE A 347 12.21 -12.12 15.90
C ILE A 347 11.89 -13.59 16.16
N ALA A 348 11.66 -13.91 17.43
CA ALA A 348 11.23 -15.23 17.87
C ALA A 348 9.72 -15.27 18.11
N ALA A 349 9.04 -16.32 17.67
CA ALA A 349 7.63 -16.54 17.96
C ALA A 349 7.30 -18.02 18.10
N ARG A 350 6.24 -18.32 18.86
CA ARG A 350 5.78 -19.70 19.05
C ARG A 350 5.12 -20.27 17.79
N ALA A 351 4.41 -19.43 17.05
CA ALA A 351 3.84 -19.75 15.75
C ALA A 351 4.22 -18.68 14.71
N VAL A 352 4.30 -19.08 13.44
CA VAL A 352 4.58 -18.18 12.31
C VAL A 352 3.48 -18.32 11.26
N VAL A 353 2.98 -17.20 10.75
CA VAL A 353 2.03 -17.15 9.64
C VAL A 353 2.70 -16.47 8.45
N LEU A 354 2.92 -17.22 7.38
CA LEU A 354 3.50 -16.76 6.12
C LEU A 354 2.38 -16.21 5.24
N ALA A 355 2.40 -14.89 5.06
CA ALA A 355 1.43 -14.11 4.28
C ALA A 355 2.13 -13.23 3.23
N THR A 356 3.28 -13.69 2.71
CA THR A 356 4.17 -12.91 1.82
C THR A 356 3.61 -12.71 0.41
N GLY A 357 2.47 -13.34 0.08
CA GLY A 357 1.78 -13.16 -1.18
C GLY A 357 2.62 -13.54 -2.40
N ALA A 358 2.43 -12.78 -3.49
CA ALA A 358 3.14 -12.97 -4.75
C ALA A 358 3.34 -11.61 -5.45
N ARG A 359 4.34 -11.55 -6.34
CA ARG A 359 4.60 -10.40 -7.23
C ARG A 359 4.13 -10.70 -8.64
N TYR A 360 3.70 -9.68 -9.37
CA TYR A 360 3.48 -9.82 -10.82
C TYR A 360 4.79 -10.19 -11.51
N ARG A 361 4.69 -11.15 -12.42
CA ARG A 361 5.80 -11.55 -13.28
C ARG A 361 6.12 -10.42 -14.23
N ARG A 362 7.40 -10.08 -14.32
CA ARG A 362 7.90 -9.09 -15.28
C ARG A 362 7.88 -9.67 -16.70
N LEU A 363 7.61 -8.82 -17.68
CA LEU A 363 7.78 -9.19 -19.09
C LEU A 363 9.28 -9.24 -19.39
N GLN A 364 9.72 -10.28 -20.07
CA GLN A 364 11.11 -10.47 -20.48
C GLN A 364 11.23 -10.10 -21.96
N VAL A 365 11.18 -8.80 -22.24
CA VAL A 365 11.19 -8.25 -23.61
C VAL A 365 12.24 -7.13 -23.71
N PRO A 366 12.88 -6.96 -24.88
CA PRO A 366 13.86 -5.89 -25.07
C PRO A 366 13.28 -4.50 -24.77
N GLY A 367 14.13 -3.62 -24.24
CA GLY A 367 13.80 -2.21 -23.95
C GLY A 367 13.01 -1.95 -22.67
N ILE A 368 12.40 -2.97 -22.03
CA ILE A 368 11.53 -2.75 -20.87
C ILE A 368 12.26 -2.16 -19.65
N GLU A 369 13.46 -2.64 -19.35
CA GLU A 369 14.19 -2.30 -18.12
C GLU A 369 14.48 -0.80 -17.99
N ARG A 370 14.68 -0.11 -19.12
CA ARG A 370 15.02 1.32 -19.13
C ARG A 370 13.82 2.24 -18.90
N LEU A 371 12.61 1.72 -19.10
CA LEU A 371 11.35 2.46 -18.96
C LEU A 371 10.55 2.02 -17.72
N GLU A 372 11.06 1.06 -16.93
CA GLU A 372 10.49 0.70 -15.64
C GLU A 372 10.53 1.89 -14.68
N GLY A 373 9.38 2.22 -14.08
CA GLY A 373 9.26 3.34 -13.14
C GLY A 373 9.17 4.72 -13.79
N THR A 374 9.18 4.80 -15.13
CA THR A 374 8.83 6.02 -15.88
C THR A 374 7.58 5.82 -16.72
N SER A 375 7.55 4.80 -17.58
CA SER A 375 6.42 4.50 -18.47
C SER A 375 5.91 3.06 -18.36
N VAL A 376 6.62 2.17 -17.69
CA VAL A 376 6.22 0.79 -17.43
C VAL A 376 5.88 0.63 -15.95
N HIS A 377 4.64 0.20 -15.68
CA HIS A 377 4.05 0.16 -14.34
C HIS A 377 3.42 -1.21 -14.03
N TYR A 378 3.42 -1.58 -12.76
CA TYR A 378 2.79 -2.79 -12.23
C TYR A 378 1.56 -2.48 -11.36
N SER A 379 1.10 -1.23 -11.42
CA SER A 379 -0.06 -0.69 -10.75
C SER A 379 -0.65 0.43 -11.58
N ALA A 380 -1.97 0.63 -11.51
CA ALA A 380 -2.65 1.74 -12.13
C ALA A 380 -3.30 2.59 -11.03
N THR A 381 -2.53 3.52 -10.45
CA THR A 381 -3.02 4.46 -9.43
C THR A 381 -3.36 5.80 -10.06
N VAL A 382 -3.91 6.73 -9.26
CA VAL A 382 -4.21 8.09 -9.72
C VAL A 382 -2.95 8.80 -10.22
N TYR A 383 -1.78 8.51 -9.64
CA TYR A 383 -0.51 9.11 -10.04
C TYR A 383 -0.10 8.69 -11.46
N GLU A 384 -0.09 7.40 -11.78
CA GLU A 384 0.21 6.96 -13.15
C GLU A 384 -0.86 7.43 -14.14
N ALA A 385 -2.14 7.40 -13.74
CA ALA A 385 -3.24 7.82 -14.60
C ALA A 385 -3.18 9.32 -14.95
N GLN A 386 -2.69 10.18 -14.06
CA GLN A 386 -2.49 11.61 -14.34
C GLN A 386 -1.45 11.84 -15.44
N GLN A 387 -0.42 11.00 -15.50
CA GLN A 387 0.63 11.07 -16.54
C GLN A 387 0.15 10.53 -17.90
N CYS A 388 -0.98 9.84 -17.94
CA CYS A 388 -1.51 9.15 -19.13
C CYS A 388 -2.68 9.90 -19.80
N ARG A 389 -2.91 11.18 -19.49
CA ARG A 389 -4.11 11.92 -19.93
C ARG A 389 -4.10 12.30 -21.41
N THR A 390 -2.92 12.44 -22.00
CA THR A 390 -2.75 12.97 -23.36
C THR A 390 -2.65 11.88 -24.43
N ASP A 391 -2.16 10.70 -24.06
CA ASP A 391 -1.71 9.68 -25.02
C ASP A 391 -2.32 8.29 -24.72
N PRO A 392 -2.48 7.43 -25.73
CA PRO A 392 -2.93 6.05 -25.54
C PRO A 392 -2.02 5.26 -24.59
N VAL A 393 -2.60 4.28 -23.89
CA VAL A 393 -1.86 3.35 -23.01
C VAL A 393 -2.18 1.90 -23.31
N ALA A 394 -1.31 0.99 -22.89
CA ALA A 394 -1.50 -0.45 -23.01
C ALA A 394 -1.55 -1.14 -21.64
N VAL A 395 -2.42 -2.14 -21.51
CA VAL A 395 -2.53 -3.02 -20.35
C VAL A 395 -2.32 -4.46 -20.80
N VAL A 396 -1.42 -5.19 -20.15
CA VAL A 396 -1.12 -6.59 -20.45
C VAL A 396 -1.68 -7.47 -19.34
N GLY A 397 -2.64 -8.34 -19.67
CA GLY A 397 -3.19 -9.31 -18.73
C GLY A 397 -4.66 -9.66 -19.00
N GLY A 398 -5.07 -10.90 -18.67
CA GLY A 398 -6.43 -11.39 -18.91
C GLY A 398 -7.26 -11.65 -17.64
N GLY A 399 -6.77 -11.22 -16.47
CA GLY A 399 -7.44 -11.43 -15.19
C GLY A 399 -8.19 -10.18 -14.68
N ASN A 400 -8.84 -10.29 -13.52
CA ASN A 400 -9.58 -9.17 -12.94
C ASN A 400 -8.75 -7.91 -12.71
N SER A 401 -7.51 -8.03 -12.24
CA SER A 401 -6.65 -6.86 -12.01
C SER A 401 -6.43 -6.05 -13.29
N ALA A 402 -6.23 -6.74 -14.42
CA ALA A 402 -6.10 -6.10 -15.72
C ALA A 402 -7.41 -5.42 -16.14
N GLY A 403 -8.55 -6.09 -16.00
CA GLY A 403 -9.86 -5.50 -16.33
C GLY A 403 -10.19 -4.26 -15.50
N GLN A 404 -9.90 -4.28 -14.19
CA GLN A 404 -10.07 -3.12 -13.31
C GLN A 404 -9.13 -1.97 -13.68
N ALA A 405 -7.87 -2.27 -13.99
CA ALA A 405 -6.92 -1.26 -14.42
C ALA A 405 -7.33 -0.61 -15.75
N VAL A 406 -7.81 -1.40 -16.71
CA VAL A 406 -8.32 -0.90 -18.00
C VAL A 406 -9.47 0.09 -17.79
N LEU A 407 -10.49 -0.28 -17.01
CA LEU A 407 -11.64 0.59 -16.76
C LEU A 407 -11.25 1.86 -16.01
N PHE A 408 -10.33 1.74 -15.05
CA PHE A 408 -9.79 2.89 -14.32
C PHE A 408 -9.04 3.83 -15.27
N LEU A 409 -8.09 3.33 -16.04
CA LEU A 409 -7.29 4.11 -16.99
C LEU A 409 -8.15 4.74 -18.09
N ALA A 410 -9.20 4.08 -18.54
CA ALA A 410 -10.09 4.60 -19.58
C ALA A 410 -10.88 5.85 -19.13
N GLY A 411 -10.95 6.10 -17.82
CA GLY A 411 -11.46 7.35 -17.26
C GLY A 411 -10.52 8.56 -17.45
N TYR A 412 -9.23 8.32 -17.70
CA TYR A 412 -8.19 9.36 -17.78
C TYR A 412 -7.54 9.44 -19.16
N ALA A 413 -7.18 8.29 -19.74
CA ALA A 413 -6.50 8.21 -21.03
C ALA A 413 -7.47 8.31 -22.21
N PRO A 414 -7.04 8.86 -23.35
CA PRO A 414 -7.87 8.95 -24.56
C PRO A 414 -8.22 7.57 -25.13
N LYS A 415 -7.33 6.57 -24.96
CA LYS A 415 -7.50 5.19 -25.43
C LYS A 415 -6.69 4.21 -24.59
N VAL A 416 -7.23 3.01 -24.38
CA VAL A 416 -6.58 1.92 -23.65
C VAL A 416 -6.61 0.64 -24.49
N HIS A 417 -5.43 0.10 -24.79
CA HIS A 417 -5.26 -1.20 -25.45
C HIS A 417 -5.15 -2.31 -24.40
N LEU A 418 -6.06 -3.28 -24.40
CA LEU A 418 -5.98 -4.46 -23.53
C LEU A 418 -5.40 -5.65 -24.32
N LEU A 419 -4.15 -6.01 -24.02
CA LEU A 419 -3.42 -7.08 -24.69
C LEU A 419 -3.53 -8.38 -23.88
N VAL A 420 -4.07 -9.42 -24.51
CA VAL A 420 -4.34 -10.72 -23.87
C VAL A 420 -3.84 -11.86 -24.74
N ARG A 421 -2.97 -12.71 -24.18
CA ARG A 421 -2.42 -13.89 -24.88
C ARG A 421 -3.47 -14.97 -25.16
N GLY A 422 -4.51 -15.04 -24.33
CA GLY A 422 -5.58 -16.02 -24.45
C GLY A 422 -6.61 -15.68 -25.54
N PRO A 423 -7.48 -16.66 -25.88
CA PRO A 423 -8.54 -16.49 -26.87
C PRO A 423 -9.78 -15.75 -26.36
N SER A 424 -9.85 -15.44 -25.06
CA SER A 424 -11.03 -14.81 -24.44
C SER A 424 -10.66 -14.19 -23.09
N LEU A 425 -11.40 -13.14 -22.70
CA LEU A 425 -11.35 -12.58 -21.36
C LEU A 425 -12.04 -13.47 -20.31
N GLU A 426 -13.04 -14.25 -20.73
CA GLU A 426 -13.91 -15.03 -19.83
C GLU A 426 -13.19 -16.15 -19.07
N ALA A 427 -12.00 -16.56 -19.56
CA ALA A 427 -11.24 -17.63 -18.94
C ALA A 427 -10.77 -17.29 -17.52
N ASN A 428 -10.44 -16.02 -17.24
CA ASN A 428 -9.85 -15.60 -15.97
C ASN A 428 -10.47 -14.31 -15.40
N MET A 429 -11.23 -13.56 -16.19
CA MET A 429 -11.88 -12.32 -15.78
C MET A 429 -13.34 -12.56 -15.39
N SER A 430 -13.79 -11.92 -14.31
CA SER A 430 -15.20 -11.96 -13.90
C SER A 430 -16.13 -11.38 -14.95
N ARG A 431 -17.29 -12.00 -15.16
CA ARG A 431 -18.26 -11.64 -16.20
C ARG A 431 -18.62 -10.15 -16.24
N TYR A 432 -18.87 -9.53 -15.08
CA TYR A 432 -19.23 -8.11 -15.02
C TYR A 432 -18.12 -7.19 -15.57
N LEU A 433 -16.84 -7.55 -15.35
CA LEU A 433 -15.71 -6.79 -15.90
C LEU A 433 -15.59 -7.00 -17.40
N VAL A 434 -15.78 -8.23 -17.89
CA VAL A 434 -15.80 -8.51 -19.33
C VAL A 434 -16.84 -7.64 -20.03
N ASP A 435 -18.07 -7.63 -19.51
CA ASP A 435 -19.16 -6.84 -20.08
C ASP A 435 -18.88 -5.32 -20.05
N GLN A 436 -18.22 -4.81 -19.00
CA GLN A 436 -17.84 -3.39 -18.90
C GLN A 436 -16.69 -3.04 -19.85
N VAL A 437 -15.65 -3.87 -19.92
CA VAL A 437 -14.46 -3.70 -20.77
C VAL A 437 -14.86 -3.68 -22.24
N GLU A 438 -15.64 -4.65 -22.70
CA GLU A 438 -16.05 -4.79 -24.10
C GLU A 438 -16.99 -3.66 -24.57
N ARG A 439 -17.76 -3.06 -23.64
CA ARG A 439 -18.68 -1.95 -23.96
C ARG A 439 -18.01 -0.59 -23.90
N HIS A 440 -16.81 -0.47 -23.34
CA HIS A 440 -16.21 0.83 -23.10
C HIS A 440 -15.63 1.42 -24.40
N PRO A 441 -16.08 2.61 -24.87
CA PRO A 441 -15.74 3.13 -26.19
C PRO A 441 -14.25 3.50 -26.37
N ARG A 442 -13.53 3.70 -25.26
CA ARG A 442 -12.09 4.00 -25.26
C ARG A 442 -11.21 2.75 -25.12
N VAL A 443 -11.79 1.56 -25.01
CA VAL A 443 -11.03 0.32 -24.79
C VAL A 443 -11.01 -0.51 -26.06
N GLU A 444 -9.82 -0.93 -26.47
CA GLU A 444 -9.62 -1.87 -27.56
C GLU A 444 -9.05 -3.18 -27.01
N VAL A 445 -9.79 -4.28 -27.16
CA VAL A 445 -9.35 -5.60 -26.69
C VAL A 445 -8.63 -6.33 -27.83
N MET A 446 -7.37 -6.68 -27.60
CA MET A 446 -6.51 -7.39 -28.53
C MET A 446 -6.21 -8.79 -27.97
N LEU A 447 -7.02 -9.77 -28.38
CA LEU A 447 -6.85 -11.17 -28.03
C LEU A 447 -5.69 -11.80 -28.82
N HIS A 448 -5.20 -12.94 -28.35
CA HIS A 448 -4.02 -13.62 -28.92
C HIS A 448 -2.77 -12.73 -29.06
N THR A 449 -2.71 -11.60 -28.35
CA THR A 449 -1.67 -10.59 -28.59
C THR A 449 -0.62 -10.63 -27.49
N GLU A 450 0.66 -10.57 -27.89
CA GLU A 450 1.82 -10.55 -27.00
C GLU A 450 2.74 -9.38 -27.32
N VAL A 451 3.28 -8.73 -26.30
CA VAL A 451 4.32 -7.70 -26.45
C VAL A 451 5.64 -8.39 -26.71
N THR A 452 6.34 -7.97 -27.76
CA THR A 452 7.65 -8.52 -28.17
C THR A 452 8.81 -7.58 -27.93
N GLU A 453 8.59 -6.27 -27.95
CA GLU A 453 9.59 -5.24 -27.63
C GLU A 453 8.91 -3.96 -27.12
N VAL A 454 9.61 -3.26 -26.23
CA VAL A 454 9.19 -1.97 -25.66
C VAL A 454 10.13 -0.89 -26.19
N ILE A 455 9.60 0.06 -26.96
CA ILE A 455 10.40 1.00 -27.75
C ILE A 455 10.27 2.41 -27.17
N GLY A 456 11.41 3.02 -26.81
CA GLY A 456 11.48 4.40 -26.33
C GLY A 456 12.82 4.70 -25.67
N GLN A 457 13.19 5.99 -25.61
CA GLN A 457 14.43 6.40 -24.97
C GLN A 457 14.23 6.75 -23.49
N GLU A 458 13.66 7.92 -23.22
CA GLU A 458 13.39 8.39 -21.86
C GLU A 458 12.02 7.94 -21.34
N VAL A 459 11.15 7.61 -22.28
CA VAL A 459 9.71 7.51 -22.15
C VAL A 459 9.23 6.53 -23.23
N LEU A 460 8.13 5.85 -22.96
CA LEU A 460 7.55 4.91 -23.94
C LEU A 460 7.03 5.67 -25.16
N GLU A 461 7.36 5.17 -26.35
CA GLU A 461 6.90 5.71 -27.63
C GLU A 461 6.03 4.68 -28.35
N GLU A 462 6.50 3.44 -28.46
CA GLU A 462 5.82 2.37 -29.17
C GLU A 462 5.97 1.01 -28.47
N LEU A 463 5.03 0.11 -28.73
CA LEU A 463 5.15 -1.32 -28.46
C LEU A 463 5.13 -2.10 -29.77
N ASP A 464 6.09 -3.01 -29.96
CA ASP A 464 5.97 -4.05 -30.98
C ASP A 464 5.20 -5.22 -30.38
N VAL A 465 4.07 -5.57 -30.98
CA VAL A 465 3.21 -6.67 -30.57
C VAL A 465 3.02 -7.69 -31.69
N VAL A 466 2.76 -8.94 -31.33
CA VAL A 466 2.47 -10.03 -32.27
C VAL A 466 1.10 -10.64 -31.98
N ASP A 467 0.30 -10.87 -33.02
CA ASP A 467 -0.87 -11.75 -32.97
C ASP A 467 -0.41 -13.20 -33.13
N ASN A 468 -0.43 -13.97 -32.04
CA ASN A 468 0.02 -15.36 -31.98
C ASN A 468 -0.78 -16.32 -32.86
N ARG A 469 -1.94 -15.92 -33.39
CA ARG A 469 -2.72 -16.73 -34.34
C ARG A 469 -2.22 -16.56 -35.78
N THR A 470 -1.81 -15.35 -36.15
CA THR A 470 -1.43 -15.00 -37.53
C THR A 470 0.07 -14.87 -37.74
N GLY A 471 0.83 -14.65 -36.67
CA GLY A 471 2.22 -14.20 -36.73
C GLY A 471 2.37 -12.74 -37.19
N GLY A 472 1.27 -11.98 -37.28
CA GLY A 472 1.29 -10.58 -37.70
C GLY A 472 1.89 -9.68 -36.63
N HIS A 473 2.86 -8.84 -37.01
CA HIS A 473 3.49 -7.86 -36.14
C HIS A 473 2.84 -6.48 -36.33
N HIS A 474 2.58 -5.79 -35.23
CA HIS A 474 1.97 -4.47 -35.20
C HIS A 474 2.73 -3.54 -34.25
N ARG A 475 2.76 -2.25 -34.59
CA ARG A 475 3.23 -1.19 -33.70
C ARG A 475 2.06 -0.47 -33.08
N LEU A 476 2.11 -0.30 -31.77
CA LEU A 476 1.14 0.47 -31.00
C LEU A 476 1.84 1.70 -30.43
N ALA A 477 1.48 2.89 -30.88
CA ALA A 477 1.93 4.14 -30.27
C ALA A 477 1.21 4.32 -28.93
N VAL A 478 1.97 4.21 -27.84
CA VAL A 478 1.44 4.29 -26.46
C VAL A 478 2.47 4.94 -25.55
N ARG A 479 2.00 5.61 -24.48
CA ARG A 479 2.85 6.33 -23.54
C ARG A 479 3.02 5.66 -22.18
N GLY A 480 2.18 4.67 -21.90
CA GLY A 480 2.23 3.87 -20.68
C GLY A 480 1.94 2.41 -20.95
N LEU A 481 2.69 1.53 -20.28
CA LEU A 481 2.49 0.08 -20.28
C LEU A 481 2.23 -0.41 -18.86
N PHE A 482 1.09 -1.04 -18.65
CA PHE A 482 0.68 -1.57 -17.35
C PHE A 482 0.63 -3.10 -17.36
N VAL A 483 1.42 -3.75 -16.53
CA VAL A 483 1.65 -5.21 -16.59
C VAL A 483 0.96 -5.92 -15.42
N PHE A 484 -0.03 -6.75 -15.73
CA PHE A 484 -0.81 -7.57 -14.78
C PHE A 484 -0.80 -9.04 -15.20
N THR A 485 0.39 -9.64 -15.33
CA THR A 485 0.55 -11.03 -15.76
C THR A 485 0.53 -12.02 -14.58
N GLY A 486 0.92 -13.29 -14.79
CA GLY A 486 0.95 -14.30 -13.72
C GLY A 486 1.80 -13.86 -12.53
N ALA A 487 1.72 -14.58 -11.41
CA ALA A 487 2.38 -14.19 -10.16
C ALA A 487 3.47 -15.20 -9.76
N ASP A 488 4.58 -14.69 -9.22
CA ASP A 488 5.67 -15.47 -8.64
C ASP A 488 5.67 -15.27 -7.11
N PRO A 489 5.70 -16.34 -6.30
CA PRO A 489 5.59 -16.24 -4.84
C PRO A 489 6.91 -15.81 -4.19
N HIS A 490 6.83 -15.03 -3.10
CA HIS A 490 8.00 -14.59 -2.33
C HIS A 490 8.44 -15.67 -1.33
N THR A 491 9.16 -16.68 -1.84
CA THR A 491 9.45 -17.94 -1.15
C THR A 491 10.89 -18.40 -1.29
N GLU A 492 11.74 -17.63 -1.96
CA GLU A 492 13.15 -17.95 -2.19
C GLU A 492 13.89 -18.21 -0.87
N TRP A 493 13.58 -17.43 0.17
CA TRP A 493 14.12 -17.55 1.53
C TRP A 493 13.59 -18.76 2.33
N LEU A 494 12.59 -19.48 1.81
CA LEU A 494 12.00 -20.68 2.40
C LEU A 494 12.47 -21.96 1.71
N ALA A 495 13.19 -21.85 0.59
CA ALA A 495 13.65 -22.99 -0.18
C ALA A 495 14.53 -23.92 0.68
N GLY A 496 14.20 -25.21 0.70
CA GLY A 496 14.89 -26.21 1.52
C GLY A 496 14.47 -26.22 3.01
N ILE A 497 13.65 -25.27 3.45
CA ILE A 497 13.13 -25.17 4.83
C ILE A 497 11.66 -25.65 4.87
N ILE A 498 10.86 -25.21 3.89
CA ILE A 498 9.45 -25.60 3.73
C ILE A 498 9.24 -26.27 2.37
N ALA A 499 8.32 -27.23 2.31
CA ALA A 499 7.92 -27.88 1.07
C ALA A 499 7.19 -26.90 0.12
N LEU A 500 7.69 -26.77 -1.11
CA LEU A 500 7.14 -25.92 -2.15
C LEU A 500 6.65 -26.76 -3.34
N ASP A 501 5.65 -26.27 -4.08
CA ASP A 501 5.23 -26.85 -5.35
C ASP A 501 6.27 -26.58 -6.45
N SER A 502 6.09 -27.17 -7.64
CA SER A 502 7.00 -26.99 -8.77
C SER A 502 7.09 -25.55 -9.32
N ARG A 503 6.21 -24.65 -8.85
CA ARG A 503 6.18 -23.23 -9.19
C ARG A 503 6.62 -22.35 -8.01
N GLY A 504 7.12 -22.94 -6.93
CA GLY A 504 7.61 -22.25 -5.74
C GLY A 504 6.53 -21.86 -4.72
N PHE A 505 5.27 -22.24 -4.89
CA PHE A 505 4.24 -21.90 -3.89
C PHE A 505 4.30 -22.83 -2.68
N VAL A 506 3.99 -22.31 -1.49
CA VAL A 506 4.05 -23.10 -0.24
C VAL A 506 2.96 -24.17 -0.23
N LEU A 507 3.35 -25.43 -0.05
CA LEU A 507 2.42 -26.53 0.17
C LEU A 507 1.88 -26.46 1.59
N THR A 508 0.62 -26.86 1.78
CA THR A 508 -0.05 -26.86 3.10
C THR A 508 -0.93 -28.08 3.30
N GLY A 509 -1.22 -28.42 4.56
CA GLY A 509 -2.15 -29.48 4.92
C GLY A 509 -1.69 -30.86 4.42
N PRO A 510 -2.59 -31.69 3.88
CA PRO A 510 -2.23 -33.02 3.39
C PRO A 510 -1.09 -33.01 2.37
N GLU A 511 -1.09 -32.07 1.42
CA GLU A 511 -0.02 -31.95 0.42
C GLU A 511 1.34 -31.63 1.05
N ALA A 512 1.36 -30.80 2.10
CA ALA A 512 2.60 -30.53 2.84
C ALA A 512 3.07 -31.74 3.63
N GLN A 513 2.14 -32.52 4.19
CA GLN A 513 2.46 -33.75 4.93
C GLN A 513 3.06 -34.81 4.01
N GLU A 514 2.49 -34.99 2.82
CA GLU A 514 2.99 -35.92 1.80
C GLU A 514 4.36 -35.51 1.25
N ALA A 515 4.58 -34.21 1.05
CA ALA A 515 5.85 -33.69 0.56
C ALA A 515 6.93 -33.53 1.65
N CYS A 516 6.60 -33.72 2.92
CA CYS A 516 7.53 -33.53 4.03
C CYS A 516 8.57 -34.65 4.05
N ALA A 517 9.84 -34.28 4.27
CA ALA A 517 10.93 -35.24 4.42
C ALA A 517 10.80 -36.11 5.69
N TYR A 518 10.07 -35.62 6.71
CA TYR A 518 9.92 -36.25 8.03
C TYR A 518 8.43 -36.26 8.45
N PRO A 519 7.56 -37.04 7.77
CA PRO A 519 6.12 -37.05 8.03
C PRO A 519 5.75 -37.51 9.45
N GLU A 520 6.64 -38.23 10.12
CA GLU A 520 6.50 -38.64 11.52
C GLU A 520 6.42 -37.46 12.50
N VAL A 521 6.83 -36.25 12.10
CA VAL A 521 6.80 -35.05 12.96
C VAL A 521 5.39 -34.74 13.48
N TRP A 522 4.34 -35.05 12.71
CA TRP A 522 2.95 -34.89 13.17
C TRP A 522 2.45 -36.13 13.94
N HIS A 523 2.85 -37.34 13.53
CA HIS A 523 2.51 -38.57 14.27
C HIS A 523 3.06 -38.54 15.70
N GLY A 524 4.29 -38.07 15.90
CA GLY A 524 4.88 -37.85 17.22
C GLY A 524 4.11 -36.84 18.07
N ARG A 525 3.33 -35.95 17.44
CA ARG A 525 2.43 -34.97 18.08
C ARG A 525 0.98 -35.45 18.19
N GLY A 526 0.68 -36.71 17.84
CA GLY A 526 -0.65 -37.31 17.93
C GLY A 526 -1.71 -36.62 17.05
N ARG A 527 -1.33 -36.11 15.87
CA ARG A 527 -2.25 -35.49 14.90
C ARG A 527 -1.72 -35.55 13.47
N SER A 528 -2.54 -35.17 12.51
CA SER A 528 -2.10 -34.88 11.13
C SER A 528 -1.74 -33.39 10.98
N CYS A 529 -1.09 -33.05 9.85
CA CYS A 529 -0.88 -31.67 9.43
C CYS A 529 -2.24 -30.97 9.26
N MET A 530 -2.38 -29.79 9.86
CA MET A 530 -3.64 -29.02 9.83
C MET A 530 -3.82 -28.29 8.50
N THR A 531 -5.06 -27.93 8.17
CA THR A 531 -5.33 -27.03 7.04
C THR A 531 -4.52 -25.74 7.21
N LEU A 532 -3.90 -25.25 6.12
CA LEU A 532 -2.97 -24.11 6.08
C LEU A 532 -1.63 -24.32 6.80
N GLU A 533 -1.43 -25.39 7.56
CA GLU A 533 -0.13 -25.68 8.17
C GLU A 533 0.85 -26.16 7.09
N THR A 534 2.09 -25.70 7.17
CA THR A 534 3.15 -26.03 6.21
C THR A 534 3.82 -27.37 6.57
N SER A 535 4.93 -27.71 5.93
CA SER A 535 5.74 -28.87 6.31
C SER A 535 6.47 -28.70 7.67
N LEU A 536 6.37 -27.53 8.29
CA LEU A 536 6.87 -27.25 9.65
C LEU A 536 5.70 -27.06 10.63
N PRO A 537 5.59 -27.87 11.70
CA PRO A 537 4.49 -27.75 12.66
C PRO A 537 4.46 -26.38 13.35
N GLY A 538 3.30 -25.72 13.38
CA GLY A 538 3.16 -24.37 13.96
C GLY A 538 3.57 -23.23 13.02
N VAL A 539 4.00 -23.55 11.79
CA VAL A 539 4.17 -22.59 10.70
C VAL A 539 3.03 -22.77 9.71
N PHE A 540 2.29 -21.69 9.44
CA PHE A 540 1.12 -21.66 8.57
C PHE A 540 1.39 -20.79 7.35
N ALA A 541 0.71 -21.04 6.23
CA ALA A 541 0.77 -20.19 5.04
C ALA A 541 -0.63 -19.81 4.55
N VAL A 542 -0.83 -18.54 4.22
CA VAL A 542 -2.13 -17.96 3.86
C VAL A 542 -2.05 -17.03 2.66
N GLY A 543 -3.13 -16.99 1.87
CA GLY A 543 -3.27 -16.12 0.72
C GLY A 543 -2.39 -16.54 -0.45
N ASP A 544 -1.88 -15.56 -1.19
CA ASP A 544 -1.32 -15.80 -2.52
C ASP A 544 0.04 -16.51 -2.50
N VAL A 545 0.69 -16.66 -1.35
CA VAL A 545 1.93 -17.46 -1.23
C VAL A 545 1.66 -18.98 -1.29
N ARG A 546 0.42 -19.40 -1.00
CA ARG A 546 0.04 -20.81 -0.89
C ARG A 546 -0.27 -21.43 -2.25
N SER A 547 0.10 -22.71 -2.40
CA SER A 547 -0.28 -23.52 -3.55
C SER A 547 -1.80 -23.71 -3.58
N GLY A 548 -2.40 -23.61 -4.78
CA GLY A 548 -3.85 -23.81 -4.96
C GLY A 548 -4.75 -22.75 -4.32
N SER A 549 -4.22 -21.62 -3.84
CA SER A 549 -5.08 -20.53 -3.34
C SER A 549 -5.83 -19.83 -4.48
N VAL A 550 -7.00 -19.28 -4.16
CA VAL A 550 -7.94 -18.70 -5.15
C VAL A 550 -7.44 -17.39 -5.75
N LYS A 551 -6.39 -16.79 -5.17
CA LYS A 551 -5.80 -15.50 -5.58
C LYS A 551 -6.83 -14.36 -5.60
N ARG A 552 -7.62 -14.26 -4.53
CA ARG A 552 -8.69 -13.27 -4.34
C ARG A 552 -8.62 -12.65 -2.96
N VAL A 553 -8.88 -11.35 -2.86
CA VAL A 553 -8.88 -10.61 -1.59
C VAL A 553 -9.78 -11.25 -0.54
N ALA A 554 -11.03 -11.58 -0.88
CA ALA A 554 -11.96 -12.21 0.06
C ALA A 554 -11.45 -13.58 0.58
N SER A 555 -10.88 -14.40 -0.31
CA SER A 555 -10.28 -15.69 0.08
C SER A 555 -9.05 -15.50 0.96
N ALA A 556 -8.19 -14.54 0.62
CA ALA A 556 -6.99 -14.22 1.39
C ALA A 556 -7.35 -13.76 2.81
N VAL A 557 -8.34 -12.88 2.95
CA VAL A 557 -8.88 -12.44 4.25
C VAL A 557 -9.43 -13.62 5.03
N GLY A 558 -10.21 -14.49 4.40
CA GLY A 558 -10.77 -15.70 5.02
C GLY A 558 -9.68 -16.67 5.51
N GLU A 559 -8.67 -16.96 4.68
CA GLU A 559 -7.53 -17.80 5.08
C GLU A 559 -6.73 -17.18 6.22
N GLY A 560 -6.49 -15.87 6.19
CA GLY A 560 -5.82 -15.12 7.26
C GLY A 560 -6.55 -15.28 8.60
N ALA A 561 -7.85 -15.00 8.64
CA ALA A 561 -8.68 -15.17 9.83
C ALA A 561 -8.69 -16.64 10.31
N MET A 562 -8.90 -17.59 9.39
CA MET A 562 -8.96 -19.02 9.68
C MET A 562 -7.64 -19.54 10.26
N SER A 563 -6.49 -19.02 9.83
CA SER A 563 -5.18 -19.46 10.33
C SER A 563 -5.03 -19.28 11.84
N ILE A 564 -5.64 -18.25 12.42
CA ILE A 564 -5.54 -17.95 13.84
C ILE A 564 -6.23 -19.01 14.70
N HIS A 565 -7.33 -19.60 14.21
CA HIS A 565 -7.93 -20.76 14.86
C HIS A 565 -6.93 -21.94 14.96
N PHE A 566 -6.17 -22.20 13.89
CA PHE A 566 -5.15 -23.24 13.90
C PHE A 566 -3.93 -22.88 14.74
N VAL A 567 -3.57 -21.60 14.82
CA VAL A 567 -2.55 -21.10 15.76
C VAL A 567 -2.97 -21.40 17.20
N HIS A 568 -4.19 -21.07 17.62
CA HIS A 568 -4.67 -21.41 18.97
C HIS A 568 -4.66 -22.92 19.24
N ARG A 569 -5.06 -23.73 18.26
CA ARG A 569 -5.01 -25.20 18.38
C ARG A 569 -3.58 -25.72 18.53
N TYR A 570 -2.61 -25.10 17.86
CA TYR A 570 -1.20 -25.42 18.00
C TYR A 570 -0.69 -25.04 19.39
N LEU A 571 -0.83 -23.77 19.79
CA LEU A 571 -0.31 -23.23 21.06
C LEU A 571 -0.92 -23.93 22.29
N GLY A 572 -2.23 -24.22 22.26
CA GLY A 572 -2.94 -24.88 23.34
C GLY A 572 -2.47 -26.31 23.62
N ARG A 573 -1.93 -27.01 22.62
CA ARG A 573 -1.38 -28.38 22.79
C ARG A 573 0.04 -28.37 23.30
N THR A 574 0.82 -27.37 22.92
CA THR A 574 2.20 -27.17 23.40
C THR A 574 2.21 -26.86 24.90
N ALA A 575 1.27 -26.02 25.38
CA ALA A 575 1.10 -25.74 26.81
C ALA A 575 0.77 -27.00 27.65
N ALA A 576 0.14 -28.01 27.05
CA ALA A 576 -0.21 -29.25 27.75
C ALA A 576 0.95 -30.26 27.90
N HIS A 577 2.08 -30.08 27.18
CA HIS A 577 3.19 -31.04 27.14
C HIS A 577 4.49 -30.56 27.82
N GLY A 578 4.52 -29.40 28.48
CA GLY A 578 5.71 -28.98 29.26
C GLY A 578 5.89 -27.50 29.55
N GLY A 579 5.07 -26.59 29.00
CA GLY A 579 5.20 -25.15 29.23
C GLY A 579 4.51 -24.65 30.50
N THR A 580 5.15 -23.74 31.25
CA THR A 580 4.56 -23.05 32.42
C THR A 580 3.56 -21.94 32.05
N ASP A 581 3.29 -21.73 30.76
CA ASP A 581 2.39 -20.69 30.27
C ASP A 581 0.92 -21.12 30.41
N SER A 582 0.29 -20.64 31.49
CA SER A 582 -1.11 -20.91 31.84
C SER A 582 -2.08 -19.85 31.30
N SER A 583 -1.62 -18.94 30.44
CA SER A 583 -2.42 -17.82 29.93
C SER A 583 -3.74 -18.30 29.32
N PRO A 584 -4.88 -17.73 29.73
CA PRO A 584 -6.18 -18.08 29.14
C PRO A 584 -6.26 -17.68 27.66
N HIS A 585 -5.41 -16.77 27.20
CA HIS A 585 -5.41 -16.25 25.83
C HIS A 585 -4.77 -17.20 24.81
N THR A 586 -3.94 -18.15 25.24
CA THR A 586 -3.26 -19.10 24.34
C THR A 586 -3.98 -20.45 24.23
N ARG A 587 -5.12 -20.60 24.92
CA ARG A 587 -5.95 -21.82 24.87
C ARG A 587 -6.83 -21.87 23.61
N PRO A 588 -7.19 -23.07 23.12
CA PRO A 588 -8.18 -23.21 22.06
C PRO A 588 -9.53 -22.69 22.55
N LYS A 589 -10.15 -21.78 21.80
CA LYS A 589 -11.53 -21.36 22.03
C LYS A 589 -12.44 -22.23 21.17
N GLU A 590 -13.41 -22.90 21.80
CA GLU A 590 -14.52 -23.52 21.07
C GLU A 590 -15.48 -22.43 20.60
N SER A 591 -16.05 -22.61 19.40
CA SER A 591 -17.04 -21.67 18.88
C SER A 591 -18.28 -21.69 19.77
N ALA A 592 -18.57 -20.56 20.42
CA ALA A 592 -19.75 -20.39 21.27
C ALA A 592 -21.08 -20.56 20.52
N TRP A 593 -21.06 -20.58 19.18
CA TRP A 593 -22.27 -20.76 18.35
C TRP A 593 -22.77 -22.21 18.27
N LEU A 594 -21.97 -23.16 18.77
CA LEU A 594 -22.29 -24.60 18.77
C LEU A 594 -22.49 -25.17 20.18
N ALA A 595 -22.39 -24.34 21.22
CA ALA A 595 -22.69 -24.66 22.61
C ALA A 595 -24.04 -24.07 23.01
#